data_AF-A0AAV1AIF8-F1
#
_entry.id   AF-A0AAV1AIF8-F1
#
_cell.length_a   1.000
_cell.length_b   1.000
_cell.length_c   1.000
_cell.angle_alpha   90.00
_cell.angle_beta   90.00
_cell.angle_gamma   90.00
#
_symmetry.space_group_name_H-M   'P 1'
#
loop_
_entity.id
_entity.type
_entity.pdbx_description
1 polymer ?
#
loop_
_entity_poly.entity_id
_entity_poly.type
_entity_poly.pdbx_seq_one_letter_code
_entity_poly.pdbx_strand_id
1 'polypeptide(L)'
;MIDSKLNGMLVEVSSKEDFFAKVGQSTVLRIKGLGSKRVGLIGLGQSPSTTTLFKGFSEVVVVAAKSAQASSNVAIVLTSFEGLSSELKLSTAFSIASGVVLGLFEDHRYSELVNSPANILTPGVLA
;
A
#
# COMPACT_ATOMS: atom_id res chain seq x y z
N MET A 1 3.13 -13.92 17.92
CA MET A 1 3.73 -13.41 16.67
C MET A 1 2.75 -13.68 15.54
N ILE A 2 2.51 -12.76 14.61
CA ILE A 2 1.46 -12.91 13.57
C ILE A 2 1.64 -14.19 12.72
N ASP A 3 2.89 -14.55 12.45
CA ASP A 3 3.25 -15.70 11.63
C ASP A 3 2.85 -17.06 12.27
N SER A 4 2.79 -17.15 13.60
CA SER A 4 2.34 -18.39 14.26
C SER A 4 0.85 -18.65 14.06
N LYS A 5 0.04 -17.60 13.83
CA LYS A 5 -1.37 -17.74 13.43
C LYS A 5 -1.53 -18.12 11.96
N LEU A 6 -0.45 -18.04 11.19
CA LEU A 6 -0.37 -18.33 9.77
C LEU A 6 0.48 -19.57 9.48
N ASN A 7 0.74 -20.40 10.50
CA ASN A 7 1.51 -21.63 10.41
C ASN A 7 2.88 -21.47 9.71
N GLY A 8 3.55 -20.32 9.90
CA GLY A 8 4.87 -20.08 9.31
C GLY A 8 4.85 -19.54 7.87
N MET A 9 3.68 -19.33 7.28
CA MET A 9 3.56 -18.94 5.87
C MET A 9 4.19 -17.58 5.56
N LEU A 10 4.21 -16.62 6.50
CA LEU A 10 4.84 -15.32 6.23
C LEU A 10 6.35 -15.46 6.15
N VAL A 11 6.95 -16.26 7.03
CA VAL A 11 8.40 -16.55 6.99
C VAL A 11 8.77 -17.28 5.71
N GLU A 12 7.97 -18.28 5.32
CA GLU A 12 8.20 -19.04 4.09
C GLU A 12 8.18 -18.13 2.85
N VAL A 13 7.12 -17.32 2.69
CA VAL A 13 6.98 -16.43 1.55
C VAL A 13 8.04 -15.33 1.57
N SER A 14 8.32 -14.74 2.74
CA SER A 14 9.38 -13.73 2.89
C SER A 14 10.75 -14.26 2.46
N SER A 15 11.06 -15.52 2.79
CA SER A 15 12.31 -16.15 2.37
C SER A 15 12.32 -16.48 0.88
N LYS A 16 11.19 -16.93 0.31
CA LYS A 16 11.08 -17.27 -1.12
C LYS A 16 11.15 -16.05 -2.03
N GLU A 17 10.64 -14.92 -1.57
CA GLU A 17 10.60 -13.67 -2.33
C GLU A 17 11.79 -12.75 -2.01
N ASP A 18 12.82 -13.25 -1.30
CA ASP A 18 14.00 -12.47 -0.93
C ASP A 18 13.64 -11.12 -0.29
N PHE A 19 12.65 -11.15 0.61
CA PHE A 19 12.17 -9.97 1.31
C PHE A 19 13.13 -9.61 2.45
N PHE A 20 13.82 -8.48 2.31
CA PHE A 20 14.80 -7.97 3.28
C PHE A 20 14.34 -6.65 3.93
N ALA A 21 13.04 -6.37 3.90
CA ALA A 21 12.43 -5.14 4.40
C ALA A 21 13.04 -3.83 3.82
N LYS A 22 13.57 -3.87 2.59
CA LYS A 22 14.09 -2.66 1.90
C LYS A 22 12.95 -1.75 1.47
N VAL A 23 13.19 -0.44 1.40
CA VAL A 23 12.20 0.54 0.89
C VAL A 23 11.75 0.11 -0.50
N GLY A 24 10.43 0.09 -0.74
CA GLY A 24 9.83 -0.31 -2.01
C GLY A 24 9.56 -1.82 -2.15
N GLN A 25 10.14 -2.67 -1.29
CA GLN A 25 9.79 -4.10 -1.30
C GLN A 25 8.44 -4.34 -0.62
N SER A 26 7.67 -5.29 -1.15
CA SER A 26 6.48 -5.82 -0.48
C SER A 26 6.26 -7.28 -0.86
N THR A 27 5.62 -8.02 0.03
CA THR A 27 5.11 -9.37 -0.23
C THR A 27 3.67 -9.46 0.27
N VAL A 28 2.76 -10.05 -0.51
CA VAL A 28 1.34 -10.16 -0.16
C VAL A 28 0.83 -11.58 -0.41
N LEU A 29 0.38 -12.20 0.67
CA LEU A 29 -0.12 -13.56 0.74
C LEU A 29 -1.65 -13.57 0.90
N ARG A 30 -2.34 -14.45 0.17
CA ARG A 30 -3.75 -14.76 0.39
C ARG A 30 -3.90 -15.78 1.52
N ILE A 31 -4.77 -15.50 2.49
CA ILE A 31 -5.00 -16.36 3.67
C ILE A 31 -6.48 -16.77 3.77
N LYS A 32 -6.75 -17.83 4.55
CA LYS A 32 -8.10 -18.34 4.83
C LYS A 32 -8.30 -18.43 6.35
N GLY A 33 -9.52 -18.22 6.82
CA GLY A 33 -9.91 -18.53 8.21
C GLY A 33 -9.58 -17.47 9.29
N LEU A 34 -9.13 -16.27 8.91
CA LEU A 34 -8.73 -15.22 9.87
C LEU A 34 -9.49 -13.89 9.71
N GLY A 35 -10.63 -13.89 9.02
CA GLY A 35 -11.43 -12.68 8.74
C GLY A 35 -10.81 -11.73 7.70
N SER A 36 -9.48 -11.69 7.60
CA SER A 36 -8.75 -11.01 6.52
C SER A 36 -8.57 -11.92 5.30
N LYS A 37 -8.68 -11.33 4.11
CA LYS A 37 -8.52 -12.03 2.82
C LYS A 37 -7.04 -12.16 2.41
N ARG A 38 -6.21 -11.20 2.83
CA ARG A 38 -4.78 -11.11 2.52
C ARG A 38 -4.02 -10.50 3.69
N VAL A 39 -2.74 -10.84 3.79
CA VAL A 39 -1.77 -10.27 4.73
C VAL A 39 -0.46 -10.08 3.98
N GLY A 40 0.32 -9.08 4.32
CA GLY A 40 1.58 -8.82 3.65
C GLY A 40 2.58 -8.07 4.51
N LEU A 41 3.82 -8.06 4.05
CA LEU A 41 4.91 -7.29 4.64
C LEU A 41 5.28 -6.18 3.66
N ILE A 42 5.56 -4.99 4.18
CA ILE A 42 6.02 -3.83 3.42
C ILE A 42 7.37 -3.43 4.01
N GLY A 43 8.39 -3.29 3.17
CA GLY A 43 9.73 -2.91 3.60
C GLY A 43 9.85 -1.41 3.87
N LEU A 44 10.28 -1.07 5.07
CA LEU A 44 10.47 0.31 5.55
C LEU A 44 11.92 0.81 5.45
N GLY A 45 12.88 -0.07 5.13
CA GLY A 45 14.30 0.25 5.17
C GLY A 45 14.87 0.33 6.58
N GLN A 46 16.09 0.86 6.71
CA GLN A 46 16.73 1.07 8.01
C GLN A 46 16.27 2.38 8.64
N SER A 47 15.80 2.29 9.89
CA SER A 47 15.43 3.37 10.82
C SER A 47 14.42 4.40 10.27
N PRO A 48 13.13 4.32 10.69
CA PRO A 48 12.15 5.36 10.41
C PRO A 48 12.36 6.57 11.34
N SER A 49 13.50 7.27 11.20
CA SER A 49 13.77 8.50 11.96
C SER A 49 13.14 9.73 11.32
N THR A 50 12.56 9.61 10.11
CA THR A 50 12.03 10.71 9.33
C THR A 50 10.66 10.38 8.72
N THR A 51 9.79 11.40 8.68
CA THR A 51 8.43 11.32 8.12
C THR A 51 8.41 11.03 6.62
N THR A 52 9.49 11.35 5.90
CA THR A 52 9.64 11.10 4.45
C THR A 52 9.63 9.61 4.07
N LEU A 53 10.12 8.73 4.94
CA LEU A 53 10.07 7.27 4.70
C LEU A 53 8.62 6.75 4.69
N PHE A 54 7.73 7.38 5.46
CA PHE A 54 6.32 6.98 5.52
C PHE A 54 5.53 7.37 4.26
N LYS A 55 6.00 8.36 3.49
CA LYS A 55 5.40 8.67 2.18
C LYS A 55 5.63 7.51 1.20
N GLY A 56 6.88 7.09 1.00
CA GLY A 56 7.20 5.96 0.11
C GLY A 56 6.54 4.66 0.60
N PHE A 57 6.51 4.44 1.91
CA PHE A 57 5.74 3.34 2.49
C PHE A 57 4.25 3.36 2.11
N SER A 58 3.60 4.51 2.22
CA SER A 58 2.17 4.64 1.91
C SER A 58 1.87 4.35 0.42
N GLU A 59 2.78 4.73 -0.49
CA GLU A 59 2.66 4.42 -1.91
C GLU A 59 2.68 2.90 -2.15
N VAL A 60 3.61 2.18 -1.51
CA VAL A 60 3.69 0.72 -1.60
C VAL A 60 2.44 0.07 -1.00
N VAL A 61 1.91 0.59 0.10
CA VAL A 61 0.63 0.11 0.68
C VAL A 61 -0.52 0.29 -0.31
N VAL A 62 -0.63 1.44 -0.97
CA VAL A 62 -1.67 1.68 -1.98
C VAL A 62 -1.54 0.73 -3.17
N VAL A 63 -0.33 0.55 -3.70
CA VAL A 63 -0.07 -0.38 -4.80
C VAL A 63 -0.43 -1.81 -4.39
N ALA A 64 -0.04 -2.22 -3.19
CA ALA A 64 -0.37 -3.53 -2.64
C ALA A 64 -1.88 -3.71 -2.48
N ALA A 65 -2.60 -2.69 -1.98
CA ALA A 65 -4.05 -2.70 -1.81
C ALA A 65 -4.80 -2.80 -3.16
N LYS A 66 -4.38 -2.02 -4.17
CA LYS A 66 -4.94 -2.06 -5.53
C LYS A 66 -4.67 -3.43 -6.19
N SER A 67 -3.43 -3.91 -6.14
CA SER A 67 -3.05 -5.24 -6.64
C SER A 67 -3.80 -6.37 -5.93
N ALA A 68 -4.10 -6.17 -4.65
CA ALA A 68 -4.89 -7.09 -3.85
C ALA A 68 -6.39 -7.11 -4.20
N GLN A 69 -6.87 -6.11 -4.95
CA GLN A 69 -8.29 -5.79 -5.15
C GLN A 69 -9.00 -5.64 -3.79
N ALA A 70 -8.38 -4.90 -2.87
CA ALA A 70 -8.97 -4.58 -1.59
C ALA A 70 -10.16 -3.62 -1.81
N SER A 71 -11.38 -4.09 -1.55
CA SER A 71 -12.60 -3.35 -1.90
C SER A 71 -13.18 -2.49 -0.77
N SER A 72 -12.70 -2.61 0.46
CA SER A 72 -13.31 -1.92 1.62
C SER A 72 -12.30 -1.57 2.72
N ASN A 73 -11.59 -2.56 3.24
CA ASN A 73 -10.81 -2.39 4.47
C ASN A 73 -9.34 -2.78 4.28
N VAL A 74 -8.44 -1.89 4.71
CA VAL A 74 -7.01 -2.12 4.85
C VAL A 74 -6.60 -1.72 6.25
N ALA A 75 -5.85 -2.60 6.94
CA ALA A 75 -5.27 -2.31 8.25
C ALA A 75 -3.75 -2.28 8.13
N ILE A 76 -3.13 -1.30 8.75
CA ILE A 76 -1.68 -1.10 8.75
C ILE A 76 -1.19 -1.23 10.19
N VAL A 77 -0.18 -2.05 10.41
CA VAL A 77 0.45 -2.24 11.72
C VAL A 77 1.96 -2.11 11.56
N LEU A 78 2.58 -1.27 12.38
CA LEU A 78 4.03 -1.17 12.46
C LEU A 78 4.56 -2.29 13.37
N THR A 79 5.55 -3.04 12.88
CA THR A 79 6.11 -4.19 13.59
C THR A 79 6.98 -3.81 14.79
N SER A 80 7.50 -2.58 14.83
CA SER A 80 8.22 -2.03 15.98
C SER A 80 7.83 -0.58 16.21
N PHE A 81 7.45 -0.28 17.45
CA PHE A 81 7.16 1.07 17.95
C PHE A 81 7.79 1.30 19.33
N GLU A 82 8.57 0.34 19.82
CA GLU A 82 9.34 0.45 21.06
C GLU A 82 10.30 1.64 20.94
N GLY A 83 10.31 2.53 21.94
CA GLY A 83 11.19 3.70 21.97
C GLY A 83 10.72 4.91 21.16
N LEU A 84 9.60 4.84 20.44
CA LEU A 84 9.00 6.03 19.81
C LEU A 84 8.21 6.86 20.84
N SER A 85 8.41 8.19 20.83
CA SER A 85 7.58 9.12 21.60
C SER A 85 6.13 9.12 21.10
N SER A 86 5.20 9.58 21.93
CA SER A 86 3.79 9.74 21.54
C SER A 86 3.63 10.65 20.32
N GLU A 87 4.39 11.74 20.27
CA GLU A 87 4.39 12.69 19.16
C GLU A 87 4.87 12.06 17.85
N LEU A 88 5.94 11.25 17.90
CA LEU A 88 6.42 10.53 16.73
C LEU A 88 5.41 9.48 16.24
N LYS A 89 4.71 8.80 17.15
CA LYS A 89 3.64 7.85 16.78
C LYS A 89 2.48 8.56 16.07
N LEU A 90 2.05 9.71 16.60
CA LEU A 90 1.00 10.54 16.00
C LEU A 90 1.41 11.07 14.62
N SER A 91 2.61 11.64 14.50
CA SER A 91 3.16 12.14 13.24
C SER A 91 3.31 11.03 12.19
N THR A 92 3.71 9.84 12.62
CA THR A 92 3.79 8.66 11.76
C THR A 92 2.40 8.22 11.27
N ALA A 93 1.43 8.09 12.17
CA ALA A 93 0.06 7.73 11.81
C ALA A 93 -0.56 8.74 10.83
N PHE A 94 -0.36 10.04 11.09
CA PHE A 94 -0.78 11.12 10.19
C PHE A 94 -0.13 10.99 8.82
N SER A 95 1.19 10.81 8.76
CA SER A 95 1.94 10.70 7.50
C SER A 95 1.49 9.49 6.68
N ILE A 96 1.26 8.33 7.32
CA ILE A 96 0.72 7.14 6.66
C ILE A 96 -0.69 7.40 6.13
N ALA A 97 -1.58 7.95 6.95
CA ALA A 97 -2.97 8.22 6.56
C ALA A 97 -3.05 9.22 5.39
N SER A 98 -2.34 10.35 5.48
CA SER A 98 -2.28 11.34 4.41
C SER A 98 -1.71 10.73 3.12
N GLY A 99 -0.63 9.97 3.22
CA GLY A 99 -0.01 9.33 2.06
C GLY A 99 -0.93 8.31 1.38
N VAL A 100 -1.66 7.50 2.16
CA VAL A 100 -2.64 6.55 1.61
C VAL A 100 -3.80 7.28 0.93
N VAL A 101 -4.39 8.30 1.57
CA VAL A 101 -5.49 9.09 0.99
C VAL A 101 -5.06 9.76 -0.32
N LEU A 102 -3.88 10.38 -0.34
CA LEU A 102 -3.34 11.02 -1.53
C LEU A 102 -2.99 10.01 -2.63
N GLY A 103 -2.43 8.85 -2.29
CA GLY A 103 -2.06 7.81 -3.26
C GLY A 103 -3.26 7.06 -3.85
N LEU A 104 -4.37 6.99 -3.11
CA LEU A 104 -5.62 6.41 -3.62
C LEU A 104 -6.35 7.33 -4.60
N PHE A 105 -6.11 8.63 -4.54
CA PHE A 105 -6.73 9.59 -5.44
C PHE A 105 -6.28 9.35 -6.88
N GLU A 106 -7.24 9.03 -7.75
CA GLU A 106 -7.05 8.97 -9.19
C GLU A 106 -7.92 10.05 -9.83
N ASP A 107 -7.30 10.91 -10.64
CA ASP A 107 -8.00 11.96 -11.34
C ASP A 107 -8.59 11.42 -12.65
N HIS A 108 -9.88 11.09 -12.62
CA HIS A 108 -10.59 10.57 -13.77
C HIS A 108 -11.26 11.65 -14.65
N ARG A 109 -11.05 12.94 -14.38
CA ARG A 109 -11.74 14.03 -15.08
C ARG A 109 -11.53 14.03 -16.60
N TYR A 110 -10.47 13.41 -17.09
CA TYR A 110 -10.13 13.31 -18.51
C TYR A 110 -10.01 11.86 -19.04
N SER A 111 -10.41 10.85 -18.27
CA SER A 111 -10.24 9.44 -18.66
C SER A 111 -11.14 9.01 -19.83
N GLU A 112 -12.26 9.68 -20.05
CA GLU A 112 -13.20 9.39 -21.15
C GLU A 112 -12.69 9.89 -22.51
N LEU A 113 -11.87 10.96 -22.54
CA LEU A 113 -11.27 11.49 -23.77
C LEU A 113 -10.22 10.56 -24.39
N VAL A 114 -9.52 9.78 -23.57
CA VAL A 114 -8.43 8.89 -24.02
C VAL A 114 -8.96 7.55 -24.53
N ASN A 115 -10.13 7.10 -24.05
CA ASN A 115 -10.74 5.82 -24.45
C ASN A 115 -11.91 5.99 -25.43
N SER A 116 -12.17 7.21 -25.88
CA SER A 116 -13.17 7.48 -26.92
C SER A 116 -12.72 6.87 -28.26
N PRO A 117 -13.59 6.19 -29.02
CA PRO A 117 -13.23 5.68 -30.34
C PRO A 117 -12.74 6.85 -31.21
N ALA A 118 -11.70 6.59 -32.02
CA ALA A 118 -10.99 7.60 -32.82
C ALA A 118 -11.90 8.49 -33.71
N ASN A 119 -13.13 8.04 -33.97
CA ASN A 119 -14.11 8.75 -34.77
C ASN A 119 -14.81 9.92 -34.07
N ILE A 120 -14.54 10.18 -32.78
CA ILE A 120 -15.10 11.32 -32.01
C ILE A 120 -14.16 12.55 -32.05
N LEU A 121 -12.92 12.40 -32.51
CA LEU A 121 -11.89 13.45 -32.46
C LEU A 121 -11.76 14.31 -33.74
N THR A 122 -12.64 14.19 -34.72
CA THR A 122 -12.64 15.10 -35.87
C THR A 122 -13.37 16.41 -35.53
N PRO A 123 -12.70 17.59 -35.56
CA PRO A 123 -13.37 18.87 -35.43
C PRO A 123 -14.10 19.16 -36.74
N GLY A 124 -15.33 18.69 -36.84
CA GLY A 124 -16.15 18.89 -38.02
C GLY A 124 -17.59 18.58 -37.71
N VAL A 125 -18.26 19.47 -36.96
CA VAL A 125 -19.61 20.01 -37.18
C VAL A 125 -19.84 21.02 -36.05
N LEU A 126 -19.42 22.26 -36.26
CA LEU A 126 -20.14 23.42 -35.73
C LEU A 126 -20.55 24.21 -36.97
N ALA A 127 -21.81 24.00 -37.36
CA ALA A 127 -22.55 24.85 -38.27
C ALA A 127 -22.90 26.16 -37.57
#